data_AF-A0A1Z8SC24-F1
#
_entry.id   AF-A0A1Z8SC24-F1
#
_cell.length_a   1.000
_cell.length_b   1.000
_cell.length_c   1.000
_cell.angle_alpha   90.00
_cell.angle_beta   90.00
_cell.angle_gamma   90.00
#
_symmetry.space_group_name_H-M   'P 1'
#
loop_
_entity.id
_entity.type
_entity.pdbx_description
1 polymer ?
#
loop_
_entity_poly.entity_id
_entity_poly.type
_entity_poly.pdbx_seq_one_letter_code
_entity_poly.pdbx_strand_id
1 'polypeptide(L)'
;MLYANHCATLQVCELDRDPSSWPTRNLLTRLFPCPGPPSLPPSWYGNRGPLIDPEPKFCHQCGSPLTQEIPQGEDRLRGVCKACGMIHYVNPRVVVGTVIESGNRILLCRRAIEPAHGKWTPPAGFLEVGESTLAGATRETWEEARAEVEILQPLVSIDLTRIGQIHIKYLAKMKSDDFEAGPESLEVRWFDYSEIPWDDLAFPVTHWSLRLRIQDRDQGSPHFHRGTLQWNQQGSPLDFSNYDLSDLQSWPLDIEEGNES
;
A
#
# COMPACT_ATOMS: atom_id res chain seq x y z
N MET A 1 15.05 13.64 12.99
CA MET A 1 14.96 13.57 11.52
C MET A 1 15.84 12.42 11.05
N LEU A 2 15.25 11.25 10.83
CA LEU A 2 15.92 10.10 10.25
C LEU A 2 15.62 10.10 8.75
N TYR A 3 16.29 10.97 8.00
CA TYR A 3 16.55 10.69 6.59
C TYR A 3 17.92 10.04 6.56
N ALA A 4 17.97 8.76 6.22
CA ALA A 4 19.20 8.01 6.05
C ALA A 4 19.95 8.51 4.80
N ASN A 5 20.57 9.67 4.92
CA ASN A 5 21.78 9.93 4.16
C ASN A 5 22.86 9.12 4.86
N HIS A 6 23.35 8.08 4.17
CA HIS A 6 24.60 7.32 4.33
C HIS A 6 24.27 5.85 4.02
N CYS A 7 24.57 5.45 2.79
CA CYS A 7 24.79 4.06 2.45
C CYS A 7 26.10 3.64 3.15
N ALA A 8 26.02 3.34 4.44
CA ALA A 8 27.09 2.68 5.16
C ALA A 8 26.91 1.17 4.93
N THR A 9 27.77 0.60 4.11
CA THR A 9 27.95 -0.85 4.03
C THR A 9 28.35 -1.32 5.42
N LEU A 10 27.43 -1.94 6.15
CA LEU A 10 27.76 -2.75 7.33
C LEU A 10 28.54 -3.95 6.81
N GLN A 11 29.86 -3.85 6.83
CA GLN A 11 30.72 -5.00 6.73
C GLN A 11 30.48 -5.82 7.99
N VAL A 12 29.85 -6.98 7.84
CA VAL A 12 29.71 -7.95 8.91
C VAL A 12 31.14 -8.39 9.27
N CYS A 13 31.71 -7.81 10.33
CA CYS A 13 32.90 -8.34 10.95
C CYS A 13 32.49 -9.64 11.65
N GLU A 14 32.82 -10.78 11.06
CA GLU A 14 32.94 -12.01 11.83
C GLU A 14 33.96 -11.76 12.96
N LEU A 15 33.47 -11.84 14.19
CA LEU A 15 34.28 -11.91 15.39
C LEU A 15 35.04 -13.24 15.35
N ASP A 16 36.32 -13.18 14.99
CA ASP A 16 37.41 -13.91 15.67
C ASP A 16 38.68 -13.86 14.83
N ARG A 17 39.74 -13.21 15.36
CA ARG A 17 41.14 -13.70 15.44
C ARG A 17 42.15 -12.57 15.69
N ASP A 18 42.92 -12.77 16.75
CA ASP A 18 44.29 -12.31 17.09
C ASP A 18 44.87 -11.03 16.42
N PRO A 19 45.18 -9.97 17.20
CA PRO A 19 45.76 -8.71 16.68
C PRO A 19 47.21 -8.79 16.18
N SER A 20 47.91 -9.91 16.30
CA SER A 20 49.38 -9.96 16.12
C SER A 20 49.88 -10.29 14.70
N SER A 21 48.99 -10.55 13.71
CA SER A 21 49.40 -11.13 12.42
C SER A 21 49.39 -10.19 11.20
N TRP A 22 49.52 -8.87 11.36
CA TRP A 22 49.50 -7.96 10.20
C TRP A 22 50.90 -7.77 9.58
N PRO A 23 51.14 -8.16 8.31
CA PRO A 23 52.36 -7.78 7.62
C PRO A 23 52.28 -6.31 7.16
N THR A 24 53.29 -5.51 7.50
CA THR A 24 53.50 -4.19 6.90
C THR A 24 53.80 -4.34 5.41
N ARG A 25 52.86 -3.99 4.55
CA ARG A 25 53.11 -3.85 3.10
C ARG A 25 52.57 -2.53 2.58
N ASN A 26 53.52 -1.72 2.09
CA ASN A 26 53.29 -0.60 1.17
C ASN A 26 52.33 -1.02 0.05
N LEU A 27 51.21 -0.34 -0.07
CA LEU A 27 50.30 -0.44 -1.20
C LEU A 27 50.19 0.93 -1.86
N LEU A 28 50.89 1.08 -2.99
CA LEU A 28 50.55 2.04 -4.03
C LEU A 28 49.08 1.83 -4.39
N THR A 29 48.22 2.78 -4.02
CA THR A 29 46.79 2.74 -4.26
C THR A 29 46.53 2.93 -5.75
N ARG A 30 46.45 1.83 -6.50
CA ARG A 30 45.76 1.84 -7.79
C ARG A 30 44.27 1.99 -7.49
N LEU A 31 43.73 3.18 -7.76
CA LEU A 31 42.29 3.42 -7.78
C LEU A 31 41.69 2.55 -8.87
N PHE A 32 41.23 1.36 -8.52
CA PHE A 32 40.29 0.62 -9.36
C PHE A 32 38.91 1.25 -9.18
N PRO A 33 38.18 1.58 -10.26
CA PRO A 33 36.81 2.02 -10.13
C PRO A 33 36.03 0.94 -9.39
N CYS A 34 35.33 1.34 -8.33
CA CYS A 34 34.44 0.45 -7.60
C CYS A 34 33.42 -0.08 -8.63
N PRO A 35 33.29 -1.39 -8.83
CA PRO A 35 32.21 -1.91 -9.66
C PRO A 35 30.90 -1.36 -9.08
N GLY A 36 30.08 -0.76 -9.95
CA GLY A 36 28.77 -0.24 -9.56
C GLY A 36 27.95 -1.32 -8.84
N PRO A 37 26.97 -0.94 -8.02
CA PRO A 37 26.12 -1.91 -7.34
C PRO A 37 25.57 -2.92 -8.36
N PRO A 38 25.51 -4.23 -8.02
CA PRO A 38 24.90 -5.20 -8.91
C PRO A 38 23.47 -4.76 -9.22
N SER A 39 23.15 -4.60 -10.51
CA SER A 39 21.79 -4.33 -10.95
C SER A 39 20.88 -5.45 -10.45
N LEU A 40 19.74 -5.12 -9.83
CA LEU A 40 18.78 -6.14 -9.42
C LEU A 40 18.28 -6.91 -10.66
N PRO A 41 17.75 -8.14 -10.51
CA PRO A 41 17.22 -8.87 -11.64
C PRO A 41 16.05 -8.11 -12.28
N PRO A 42 15.92 -8.05 -13.61
CA PRO A 42 14.83 -7.33 -14.28
C PRO A 42 13.42 -7.75 -13.83
N SER A 43 13.24 -9.00 -13.38
CA SER A 43 11.99 -9.53 -12.85
C SER A 43 11.57 -8.93 -11.49
N TRP A 44 12.46 -8.25 -10.78
CA TRP A 44 12.21 -7.63 -9.47
C TRP A 44 11.71 -6.19 -9.61
N TYR A 45 11.87 -5.61 -10.80
CA TYR A 45 11.27 -4.33 -11.14
C TYR A 45 9.87 -4.63 -11.69
N GLY A 46 8.87 -4.59 -10.81
CA GLY A 46 7.47 -4.60 -11.20
C GLY A 46 7.20 -3.62 -12.35
N ASN A 47 6.17 -3.93 -13.14
CA ASN A 47 5.76 -3.31 -14.40
C ASN A 47 6.32 -1.89 -14.66
N ARG A 48 7.23 -1.76 -15.64
CA ARG A 48 7.93 -0.51 -16.04
C ARG A 48 7.05 0.51 -16.78
N GLY A 49 5.74 0.49 -16.53
CA GLY A 49 4.87 1.55 -17.01
C GLY A 49 5.20 2.86 -16.28
N PRO A 50 5.03 4.04 -16.90
CA PRO A 50 5.12 5.29 -16.17
C PRO A 50 4.13 5.27 -15.01
N LEU A 51 4.59 5.68 -13.82
CA LEU A 51 3.69 5.94 -12.70
C LEU A 51 2.66 6.98 -13.15
N ILE A 52 1.41 6.79 -12.75
CA ILE A 52 0.36 7.78 -13.02
C ILE A 52 0.55 9.03 -12.13
N ASP A 53 1.25 8.89 -11.00
CA ASP A 53 1.54 9.99 -10.08
C ASP A 53 2.60 10.94 -10.68
N PRO A 54 2.34 12.27 -10.76
CA PRO A 54 3.24 13.20 -11.42
C PRO A 54 4.55 13.37 -10.65
N GLU A 55 5.66 13.29 -11.37
CA GLU A 55 6.98 13.57 -10.81
C GLU A 55 7.08 15.05 -10.37
N PRO A 56 7.70 15.34 -9.21
CA PRO A 56 7.88 16.70 -8.75
C PRO A 56 8.79 17.47 -9.71
N LYS A 57 8.41 18.71 -10.04
CA LYS A 57 9.18 19.58 -10.95
C LYS A 57 10.15 20.51 -10.21
N PHE A 58 9.88 20.78 -8.93
CA PHE A 58 10.63 21.72 -8.11
C PHE A 58 10.97 21.09 -6.75
N CYS A 59 12.11 21.48 -6.19
CA CYS A 59 12.59 21.04 -4.90
C CYS A 59 11.72 21.64 -3.78
N HIS A 60 11.10 20.79 -2.94
CA HIS A 60 10.31 21.27 -1.80
C HIS A 60 11.16 21.94 -0.71
N GLN A 61 12.49 21.76 -0.70
CA GLN A 61 13.38 22.38 0.28
C GLN A 61 13.82 23.79 -0.11
N CYS A 62 14.09 24.06 -1.39
CA CYS A 62 14.64 25.36 -1.82
C CYS A 62 13.94 26.00 -3.03
N GLY A 63 12.91 25.37 -3.61
CA GLY A 63 12.14 25.87 -4.74
C GLY A 63 12.84 25.79 -6.10
N SER A 64 14.09 25.33 -6.17
CA SER A 64 14.82 25.20 -7.45
C SER A 64 14.27 24.07 -8.32
N PRO A 65 14.34 24.17 -9.67
CA PRO A 65 13.94 23.08 -10.56
C PRO A 65 14.71 21.78 -10.29
N LEU A 66 14.04 20.64 -10.52
CA LEU A 66 14.65 19.32 -10.41
C LEU A 66 15.17 18.83 -11.77
N THR A 67 16.25 18.05 -11.73
CA THR A 67 16.80 17.36 -12.91
C THR A 67 16.65 15.86 -12.71
N GLN A 68 16.17 15.14 -13.73
CA GLN A 68 16.05 13.69 -13.70
C GLN A 68 17.41 13.04 -13.98
N GLU A 69 17.98 12.40 -12.96
CA GLU A 69 19.29 11.75 -13.05
C GLU A 69 19.32 10.46 -12.22
N ILE A 70 20.27 9.59 -12.49
CA ILE A 70 20.56 8.42 -11.65
C ILE A 70 21.66 8.82 -10.66
N PRO A 71 21.37 8.95 -9.35
CA PRO A 71 22.39 9.25 -8.35
C PRO A 71 23.51 8.21 -8.33
N GLN A 72 24.72 8.62 -7.93
CA GLN A 72 25.84 7.71 -7.82
C GLN A 72 25.53 6.57 -6.83
N GLY A 73 25.63 5.33 -7.30
CA GLY A 73 25.32 4.14 -6.49
C GLY A 73 23.83 3.76 -6.48
N GLU A 74 22.98 4.44 -7.25
CA GLU A 74 21.61 4.02 -7.54
C GLU A 74 21.47 3.49 -8.97
N ASP A 75 20.31 2.91 -9.26
CA ASP A 75 19.93 2.28 -10.53
C ASP A 75 18.66 2.89 -11.15
N ARG A 76 18.07 3.90 -10.49
CA ARG A 76 16.79 4.52 -10.87
C ARG A 76 16.92 6.02 -11.05
N LEU A 77 16.13 6.56 -11.98
CA LEU A 77 15.97 8.00 -12.14
C LEU A 77 15.30 8.59 -10.91
N ARG A 78 15.83 9.73 -10.46
CA ARG A 78 15.35 10.53 -9.35
C ARG A 78 15.35 12.00 -9.74
N GLY A 79 14.44 12.77 -9.15
CA GLY A 79 14.52 14.22 -9.19
C GLY A 79 15.64 14.69 -8.27
N VAL A 80 16.76 15.16 -8.84
CA VAL A 80 17.91 15.67 -8.09
C VAL A 80 17.93 17.18 -8.18
N CYS A 81 18.00 17.85 -7.03
CA CYS A 81 18.16 19.30 -6.96
C CYS A 81 19.64 19.69 -7.05
N LYS A 82 20.05 20.37 -8.13
CA LYS A 82 21.43 20.83 -8.30
C LYS A 82 21.82 22.01 -7.40
N ALA A 83 20.84 22.71 -6.81
CA ALA A 83 21.10 23.86 -5.95
C ALA A 83 21.44 23.47 -4.51
N CYS A 84 20.70 22.51 -3.92
CA CYS A 84 20.90 22.08 -2.52
C CYS A 84 21.38 20.63 -2.37
N GLY A 85 21.47 19.87 -3.46
CA GLY A 85 21.89 18.47 -3.45
C GLY A 85 20.81 17.47 -3.00
N MET A 86 19.58 17.93 -2.71
CA MET A 86 18.50 17.05 -2.27
C MET A 86 18.04 16.09 -3.38
N ILE A 87 17.86 14.82 -3.02
CA ILE A 87 17.29 13.78 -3.88
C ILE A 87 15.82 13.59 -3.52
N HIS A 88 14.94 13.66 -4.51
CA HIS A 88 13.49 13.52 -4.36
C HIS A 88 13.06 12.10 -4.73
N TYR A 89 12.73 11.32 -3.70
CA TYR A 89 12.14 10.00 -3.85
C TYR A 89 10.62 10.11 -4.05
N VAL A 90 10.10 9.37 -5.02
CA VAL A 90 8.66 9.11 -5.16
C VAL A 90 8.36 7.83 -4.38
N ASN A 91 7.55 7.96 -3.33
CA ASN A 91 7.20 6.86 -2.44
C ASN A 91 5.77 6.39 -2.71
N PRO A 92 5.49 5.09 -2.59
CA PRO A 92 4.11 4.61 -2.61
C PRO A 92 3.28 5.22 -1.48
N ARG A 93 1.97 5.39 -1.72
CA ARG A 93 1.00 5.82 -0.72
C ARG A 93 0.25 4.61 -0.16
N VAL A 94 -0.04 4.63 1.13
CA VAL A 94 -0.85 3.58 1.77
C VAL A 94 -2.30 4.08 1.85
N VAL A 95 -3.23 3.24 1.43
CA VAL A 95 -4.68 3.44 1.60
C VAL A 95 -5.15 2.41 2.62
N VAL A 96 -5.86 2.86 3.64
CA VAL A 96 -6.39 2.02 4.71
C VAL A 96 -7.90 2.11 4.76
N GLY A 97 -8.57 1.02 5.14
CA GLY A 97 -10.02 1.01 5.23
C GLY A 97 -10.58 -0.22 5.92
N THR A 98 -11.90 -0.30 6.00
CA THR A 98 -12.58 -1.42 6.64
C THR A 98 -13.65 -2.03 5.75
N VAL A 99 -13.80 -3.35 5.79
CA VAL A 99 -15.02 -4.06 5.40
C VAL A 99 -15.79 -4.30 6.68
N ILE A 100 -16.94 -3.65 6.82
CA ILE A 100 -17.74 -3.70 8.04
C ILE A 100 -18.86 -4.70 7.86
N GLU A 101 -18.99 -5.64 8.80
CA GLU A 101 -19.97 -6.71 8.76
C GLU A 101 -20.95 -6.67 9.93
N SER A 102 -22.19 -7.02 9.62
CA SER A 102 -23.25 -7.31 10.60
C SER A 102 -24.10 -8.46 10.06
N GLY A 103 -23.96 -9.63 10.65
CA GLY A 103 -24.62 -10.86 10.19
C GLY A 103 -24.22 -11.21 8.75
N ASN A 104 -25.18 -11.16 7.83
CA ASN A 104 -24.99 -11.47 6.41
C ASN A 104 -24.82 -10.23 5.51
N ARG A 105 -24.56 -9.06 6.11
CA ARG A 105 -24.53 -7.79 5.39
C ARG A 105 -23.19 -7.09 5.56
N ILE A 106 -22.83 -6.32 4.53
CA ILE A 106 -21.70 -5.41 4.53
C ILE A 106 -22.15 -3.97 4.40
N LEU A 107 -21.47 -3.04 5.05
CA LEU A 107 -21.73 -1.61 4.90
C LEU A 107 -20.89 -1.04 3.76
N LEU A 108 -21.53 -0.35 2.83
CA LEU A 108 -20.86 0.35 1.72
C LEU A 108 -21.22 1.83 1.73
N CYS A 109 -20.29 2.65 1.25
CA CYS A 109 -20.42 4.08 1.06
C CYS A 109 -20.48 4.40 -0.43
N ARG A 110 -21.42 5.25 -0.84
CA ARG A 110 -21.54 5.75 -2.21
C ARG A 110 -20.78 7.06 -2.32
N ARG A 111 -19.72 7.10 -3.12
CA ARG A 111 -18.77 8.23 -3.16
C ARG A 111 -19.41 9.52 -3.65
N ALA A 112 -19.16 10.63 -2.96
CA ALA A 112 -19.53 12.00 -3.36
C ALA A 112 -18.41 12.77 -4.07
N ILE A 113 -17.25 12.13 -4.26
CA ILE A 113 -16.04 12.73 -4.82
C ILE A 113 -15.44 11.87 -5.93
N GLU A 114 -14.67 12.50 -6.83
CA GLU A 114 -13.89 11.81 -7.85
C GLU A 114 -12.58 11.24 -7.28
N PRO A 115 -12.01 10.18 -7.89
CA PRO A 115 -12.56 9.39 -9.00
C PRO A 115 -13.76 8.53 -8.59
N ALA A 116 -14.55 8.10 -9.58
CA ALA A 116 -15.68 7.18 -9.42
C ALA A 116 -16.82 7.74 -8.53
N HIS A 117 -17.16 9.01 -8.74
CA HIS A 117 -18.33 9.62 -8.12
C HIS A 117 -19.60 8.78 -8.36
N GLY A 118 -20.41 8.58 -7.31
CA GLY A 118 -21.66 7.84 -7.35
C GLY A 118 -21.53 6.32 -7.34
N LYS A 119 -20.30 5.77 -7.28
CA LYS A 119 -20.03 4.34 -7.14
C LYS A 119 -19.84 3.94 -5.67
N TRP A 120 -19.99 2.65 -5.37
CA TRP A 120 -19.95 2.08 -4.03
C TRP A 120 -18.57 1.55 -3.66
N THR A 121 -18.16 1.74 -2.40
CA THR A 121 -16.94 1.16 -1.85
C THR A 121 -17.06 1.01 -0.34
N PRO A 122 -16.38 0.03 0.28
CA PRO A 122 -16.11 0.09 1.71
C PRO A 122 -15.31 1.37 2.03
N PRO A 123 -15.49 1.97 3.22
CA PRO A 123 -14.79 3.18 3.60
C PRO A 123 -13.28 2.96 3.61
N ALA A 124 -12.55 3.87 2.96
CA ALA A 124 -11.10 3.80 2.83
C ALA A 124 -10.49 5.10 2.30
N GLY A 125 -9.40 5.54 2.93
CA GLY A 125 -8.65 6.72 2.52
C GLY A 125 -7.15 6.61 2.84
N PHE A 126 -6.42 7.71 2.65
CA PHE A 126 -4.97 7.70 2.78
C PHE A 126 -4.55 7.58 4.24
N LEU A 127 -3.50 6.81 4.48
CA LEU A 127 -2.84 6.77 5.78
C LEU A 127 -2.11 8.09 6.03
N GLU A 128 -2.42 8.74 7.14
CA GLU A 128 -1.80 9.98 7.58
C GLU A 128 -0.51 9.75 8.38
N VAL A 129 0.36 10.75 8.39
CA VAL A 129 1.59 10.67 9.18
C VAL A 129 1.25 10.71 10.67
N GLY A 130 1.71 9.71 11.41
CA GLY A 130 1.55 9.63 12.87
C GLY A 130 0.44 8.70 13.33
N GLU A 131 -0.29 8.05 12.43
CA GLU A 131 -1.29 7.04 12.76
C GLU A 131 -0.83 5.61 12.40
N SER A 132 -1.38 4.60 13.09
CA SER A 132 -1.24 3.20 12.68
C SER A 132 -2.25 2.88 11.59
N THR A 133 -2.03 1.81 10.84
CA THR A 133 -2.98 1.36 9.79
C THR A 133 -4.38 1.07 10.33
N LEU A 134 -4.47 0.56 11.58
CA LEU A 134 -5.73 0.35 12.29
C LEU A 134 -6.41 1.67 12.67
N ALA A 135 -5.64 2.64 13.16
CA ALA A 135 -6.15 3.95 13.54
C ALA A 135 -6.67 4.70 12.30
N GLY A 136 -5.91 4.70 11.21
CA GLY A 136 -6.33 5.30 9.94
C GLY A 136 -7.57 4.62 9.38
N ALA A 137 -7.63 3.28 9.35
CA ALA A 137 -8.82 2.57 8.90
C ALA A 137 -10.06 2.94 9.73
N THR A 138 -9.91 3.09 11.04
CA THR A 138 -11.02 3.48 11.95
C THR A 138 -11.42 4.94 11.73
N ARG A 139 -10.46 5.84 11.53
CA ARG A 139 -10.69 7.26 11.21
C ARG A 139 -11.49 7.40 9.91
N GLU A 140 -11.03 6.77 8.83
CA GLU A 140 -11.68 6.81 7.51
C GLU A 140 -13.11 6.27 7.59
N THR A 141 -13.32 5.17 8.32
CA THR A 141 -14.67 4.63 8.57
C THR A 141 -15.59 5.63 9.28
N TRP A 142 -15.08 6.37 10.26
CA TRP A 142 -15.85 7.41 10.92
C TRP A 142 -16.07 8.64 10.03
N GLU A 143 -15.09 9.02 9.21
CA GLU A 143 -15.18 10.17 8.30
C GLU A 143 -16.20 9.95 7.19
N GLU A 144 -16.21 8.77 6.57
CA GLU A 144 -17.08 8.43 5.43
C GLU A 144 -18.47 7.90 5.84
N ALA A 145 -18.55 7.18 6.96
CA ALA A 145 -19.76 6.46 7.36
C ALA A 145 -20.29 6.82 8.75
N ARG A 146 -19.62 7.71 9.49
CA ARG A 146 -19.94 8.05 10.90
C ARG A 146 -20.13 6.80 11.78
N ALA A 147 -19.50 5.70 11.37
CA ALA A 147 -19.67 4.38 11.98
C ALA A 147 -18.56 4.15 12.99
N GLU A 148 -18.92 3.80 14.21
CA GLU A 148 -17.96 3.35 15.22
C GLU A 148 -17.75 1.83 15.09
N VAL A 149 -16.51 1.42 14.92
CA VAL A 149 -16.17 0.02 14.64
C VAL A 149 -15.14 -0.58 15.60
N GLU A 150 -15.23 -1.89 15.76
CA GLU A 150 -14.21 -2.75 16.36
C GLU A 150 -13.53 -3.52 15.23
N ILE A 151 -12.21 -3.35 15.11
CA ILE A 151 -11.42 -4.11 14.14
C ILE A 151 -11.26 -5.54 14.65
N LEU A 152 -11.64 -6.50 13.82
CA LEU A 152 -11.56 -7.93 14.13
C LEU A 152 -10.22 -8.51 13.68
N GLN A 153 -9.87 -8.27 12.42
CA GLN A 153 -8.69 -8.88 11.81
C GLN A 153 -8.24 -8.14 10.54
N PRO A 154 -6.97 -8.28 10.12
CA PRO A 154 -6.58 -7.89 8.76
C PRO A 154 -7.30 -8.77 7.74
N LEU A 155 -7.72 -8.17 6.62
CA LEU A 155 -8.41 -8.87 5.54
C LEU A 155 -7.52 -8.98 4.30
N VAL A 156 -7.07 -7.84 3.78
CA VAL A 156 -6.24 -7.80 2.56
C VAL A 156 -5.11 -6.79 2.65
N SER A 157 -4.01 -7.07 1.96
CA SER A 157 -2.97 -6.12 1.55
C SER A 157 -2.71 -6.28 0.06
N ILE A 158 -3.21 -5.37 -0.76
CA ILE A 158 -3.12 -5.46 -2.22
C ILE A 158 -2.23 -4.34 -2.77
N ASP A 159 -1.20 -4.73 -3.51
CA ASP A 159 -0.22 -3.82 -4.11
C ASP A 159 -0.73 -3.35 -5.49
N LEU A 160 -0.98 -2.04 -5.64
CA LEU A 160 -1.38 -1.40 -6.90
C LEU A 160 -0.17 -0.67 -7.48
N THR A 161 0.79 -1.45 -7.98
CA THR A 161 2.13 -0.98 -8.38
C THR A 161 2.11 0.15 -9.42
N ARG A 162 1.16 0.14 -10.36
CA ARG A 162 1.08 1.14 -11.43
C ARG A 162 0.70 2.54 -10.96
N ILE A 163 -0.11 2.63 -9.91
CA ILE A 163 -0.48 3.92 -9.30
C ILE A 163 0.31 4.19 -8.02
N GLY A 164 1.29 3.34 -7.69
CA GLY A 164 2.12 3.48 -6.50
C GLY A 164 1.32 3.46 -5.21
N GLN A 165 0.35 2.55 -5.08
CA GLN A 165 -0.46 2.44 -3.86
C GLN A 165 -0.40 1.04 -3.26
N ILE A 166 -0.57 0.97 -1.94
CA ILE A 166 -0.78 -0.27 -1.19
C ILE A 166 -2.10 -0.11 -0.45
N HIS A 167 -3.06 -1.00 -0.71
CA HIS A 167 -4.38 -0.98 -0.08
C HIS A 167 -4.44 -2.04 1.01
N ILE A 168 -4.57 -1.59 2.26
CA ILE A 168 -4.71 -2.46 3.42
C ILE A 168 -6.12 -2.32 3.95
N LYS A 169 -6.88 -3.41 4.01
CA LYS A 169 -8.23 -3.40 4.59
C LYS A 169 -8.33 -4.37 5.75
N TYR A 170 -9.13 -3.97 6.72
CA TYR A 170 -9.45 -4.75 7.90
C TYR A 170 -10.91 -5.20 7.85
N LEU A 171 -11.17 -6.39 8.38
CA LEU A 171 -12.53 -6.80 8.71
C LEU A 171 -12.91 -6.16 10.06
N ALA A 172 -14.11 -5.59 10.13
CA ALA A 172 -14.60 -4.90 11.31
C ALA A 172 -16.07 -5.23 11.57
N LYS A 173 -16.51 -5.03 12.82
CA LYS A 173 -17.93 -5.03 13.19
C LYS A 173 -18.31 -3.68 13.79
N MET A 174 -19.58 -3.33 13.71
CA MET A 174 -20.11 -2.14 14.36
C MET A 174 -20.04 -2.26 15.89
N LYS A 175 -19.70 -1.17 16.57
CA LYS A 175 -19.82 -1.02 18.03
C LYS A 175 -21.20 -0.53 18.46
N SER A 176 -21.88 0.22 17.58
CA SER A 176 -23.23 0.72 17.75
C SER A 176 -24.00 0.58 16.43
N ASP A 177 -25.33 0.62 16.47
CA ASP A 177 -26.15 0.52 15.26
C ASP A 177 -26.20 1.84 14.44
N ASP A 178 -25.54 2.90 14.92
CA ASP A 178 -25.57 4.23 14.34
C ASP A 178 -24.54 4.38 13.22
N PHE A 179 -24.99 4.88 12.07
CA PHE A 179 -24.14 5.29 10.95
C PHE A 179 -24.86 6.38 10.14
N GLU A 180 -24.09 7.22 9.46
CA GLU A 180 -24.59 8.31 8.62
C GLU A 180 -23.58 8.60 7.50
N ALA A 181 -24.06 9.04 6.35
CA ALA A 181 -23.17 9.50 5.29
C ALA A 181 -22.33 10.71 5.74
N GLY A 182 -21.00 10.54 5.71
CA GLY A 182 -20.06 11.63 5.88
C GLY A 182 -20.05 12.58 4.68
N PRO A 183 -19.30 13.70 4.74
CA PRO A 183 -19.22 14.69 3.67
C PRO A 183 -18.74 14.13 2.32
N GLU A 184 -17.98 13.05 2.35
CA GLU A 184 -17.43 12.38 1.15
C GLU A 184 -18.33 11.24 0.63
N SER A 185 -19.47 11.01 1.29
CA SER A 185 -20.44 9.97 0.96
C SER A 185 -21.79 10.59 0.61
N LEU A 186 -22.37 10.21 -0.52
CA LEU A 186 -23.74 10.54 -0.89
C LEU A 186 -24.75 9.72 -0.08
N GLU A 187 -24.37 8.50 0.24
CA GLU A 187 -25.24 7.49 0.84
C GLU A 187 -24.36 6.44 1.52
N VAL A 188 -24.83 5.90 2.65
CA VAL A 188 -24.21 4.76 3.32
C VAL A 188 -25.31 3.74 3.57
N ARG A 189 -25.08 2.49 3.18
CA ARG A 189 -26.13 1.47 3.18
C ARG A 189 -25.58 0.07 3.41
N TRP A 190 -26.38 -0.75 4.10
CA TRP A 190 -26.16 -2.19 4.23
C TRP A 190 -26.57 -2.92 2.95
N PHE A 191 -25.73 -3.86 2.53
CA PHE A 191 -25.99 -4.79 1.44
C PHE A 191 -25.82 -6.21 1.93
N ASP A 192 -26.80 -7.07 1.68
CA ASP A 192 -26.58 -8.51 1.79
C ASP A 192 -25.48 -8.94 0.78
N TYR A 193 -24.66 -9.93 1.14
CA TYR A 193 -23.57 -10.38 0.24
C TYR A 193 -24.04 -10.78 -1.16
N SER A 194 -25.26 -11.32 -1.26
CA SER A 194 -25.90 -11.69 -2.53
C SER A 194 -26.38 -10.48 -3.35
N GLU A 195 -26.46 -9.31 -2.74
CA GLU A 195 -27.00 -8.07 -3.32
C GLU A 195 -25.91 -7.00 -3.54
N ILE A 196 -24.63 -7.37 -3.36
CA ILE A 196 -23.50 -6.46 -3.63
C ILE A 196 -23.61 -5.94 -5.07
N PRO A 197 -23.60 -4.62 -5.28
CA PRO A 197 -23.82 -4.03 -6.59
C PRO A 197 -22.51 -4.05 -7.40
N TRP A 198 -22.08 -5.23 -7.84
CA TRP A 198 -20.78 -5.45 -8.46
C TRP A 198 -20.46 -4.49 -9.61
N ASP A 199 -21.41 -4.19 -10.49
CA ASP A 199 -21.19 -3.28 -11.63
C ASP A 199 -21.10 -1.79 -11.21
N ASP A 200 -21.48 -1.49 -9.97
CA ASP A 200 -21.43 -0.15 -9.38
C ASP A 200 -20.37 0.01 -8.29
N LEU A 201 -19.45 -0.95 -8.12
CA LEU A 201 -18.31 -0.77 -7.25
C LEU A 201 -17.29 0.19 -7.87
N ALA A 202 -16.65 1.01 -7.02
CA ALA A 202 -15.81 2.11 -7.47
C ALA A 202 -14.45 1.67 -8.03
N PHE A 203 -13.87 0.62 -7.46
CA PHE A 203 -12.47 0.26 -7.72
C PHE A 203 -12.24 -1.25 -7.87
N PRO A 204 -11.33 -1.67 -8.76
CA PRO A 204 -10.94 -3.07 -8.91
C PRO A 204 -10.44 -3.75 -7.62
N VAL A 205 -9.71 -3.02 -6.78
CA VAL A 205 -9.26 -3.52 -5.47
C VAL A 205 -10.43 -3.81 -4.53
N THR A 206 -11.51 -3.03 -4.61
CA THR A 206 -12.73 -3.27 -3.84
C THR A 206 -13.41 -4.56 -4.28
N HIS A 207 -13.51 -4.84 -5.58
CA HIS A 207 -14.00 -6.12 -6.07
C HIS A 207 -13.22 -7.31 -5.49
N TRP A 208 -11.89 -7.28 -5.61
CA TRP A 208 -11.04 -8.37 -5.12
C TRP A 208 -11.14 -8.54 -3.59
N SER A 209 -11.17 -7.44 -2.84
CA SER A 209 -11.31 -7.49 -1.38
C SER A 209 -12.61 -8.20 -0.96
N LEU A 210 -13.72 -7.86 -1.61
CA LEU A 210 -15.03 -8.45 -1.28
C LEU A 210 -15.14 -9.90 -1.76
N ARG A 211 -14.57 -10.25 -2.92
CA ARG A 211 -14.54 -11.65 -3.41
C ARG A 211 -13.76 -12.56 -2.48
N LEU A 212 -12.58 -12.12 -2.03
CA LEU A 212 -11.77 -12.88 -1.07
C LEU A 212 -12.51 -13.05 0.26
N ARG A 213 -13.17 -11.98 0.74
CA ARG A 213 -13.98 -12.07 1.96
C ARG A 213 -15.15 -13.06 1.82
N ILE A 214 -15.85 -13.08 0.69
CA ILE A 214 -16.92 -14.04 0.41
C ILE A 214 -16.37 -15.46 0.38
N GLN A 215 -15.22 -15.68 -0.26
CA GLN A 215 -14.56 -16.99 -0.29
C GLN A 215 -14.25 -17.48 1.13
N ASP A 216 -13.67 -16.65 1.99
CA ASP A 216 -13.41 -16.99 3.39
C ASP A 216 -14.70 -17.32 4.15
N ARG A 217 -15.76 -16.55 3.91
CA ARG A 217 -17.08 -16.77 4.53
C ARG A 217 -17.66 -18.12 4.13
N ASP A 218 -17.62 -18.46 2.86
CA ASP A 218 -18.19 -19.70 2.32
C ASP A 218 -17.37 -20.93 2.77
N GLN A 219 -16.08 -20.76 3.02
CA GLN A 219 -15.20 -21.80 3.56
C GLN A 219 -15.24 -21.89 5.10
N GLY A 220 -15.85 -20.92 5.78
CA GLY A 220 -15.82 -20.81 7.24
C GLY A 220 -14.41 -20.64 7.79
N SER A 221 -13.48 -20.12 6.98
CA SER A 221 -12.06 -20.03 7.32
C SER A 221 -11.55 -18.63 7.01
N PRO A 222 -11.34 -17.79 8.04
CA PRO A 222 -10.83 -16.44 7.86
C PRO A 222 -9.35 -16.48 7.45
N HIS A 223 -8.99 -15.68 6.45
CA HIS A 223 -7.62 -15.52 6.01
C HIS A 223 -7.21 -14.05 5.98
N PHE A 224 -5.91 -13.83 6.09
CA PHE A 224 -5.27 -12.62 5.56
C PHE A 224 -4.75 -12.91 4.16
N HIS A 225 -5.09 -12.06 3.20
CA HIS A 225 -4.63 -12.19 1.83
C HIS A 225 -3.67 -11.07 1.44
N ARG A 226 -2.58 -11.41 0.77
CA ARG A 226 -1.68 -10.45 0.12
C ARG A 226 -1.56 -10.76 -1.36
N GLY A 227 -1.61 -9.75 -2.21
CA GLY A 227 -1.42 -9.93 -3.65
C GLY A 227 -1.06 -8.65 -4.37
N THR A 228 -0.79 -8.75 -5.66
CA THR A 228 -0.49 -7.61 -6.53
C THR A 228 -1.54 -7.49 -7.61
N LEU A 229 -2.16 -6.30 -7.72
CA LEU A 229 -3.16 -6.05 -8.74
C LEU A 229 -2.49 -5.54 -10.03
N GLN A 230 -2.52 -6.38 -11.06
CA GLN A 230 -1.88 -6.11 -12.35
C GLN A 230 -2.92 -5.65 -13.37
N TRP A 231 -2.77 -4.42 -13.87
CA TRP A 231 -3.55 -3.96 -15.01
C TRP A 231 -3.00 -4.60 -16.29
N ASN A 232 -3.86 -5.24 -17.08
CA ASN A 232 -3.52 -5.84 -18.39
C ASN A 232 -3.13 -4.80 -19.47
N GLN A 233 -3.12 -3.49 -19.11
CA GLN A 233 -2.76 -2.35 -19.94
C GLN A 233 -3.73 -2.07 -21.09
N GLN A 234 -4.94 -2.60 -21.02
CA GLN A 234 -6.01 -2.44 -21.99
C GLN A 234 -7.25 -1.89 -21.28
N GLY A 235 -8.04 -1.06 -21.98
CA GLY A 235 -9.27 -0.49 -21.42
C GLY A 235 -9.06 0.57 -20.34
N SER A 236 -10.10 0.83 -19.54
CA SER A 236 -10.08 1.82 -18.47
C SER A 236 -9.41 1.26 -17.21
N PRO A 237 -8.57 2.03 -16.49
CA PRO A 237 -8.01 1.63 -15.20
C PRO A 237 -9.05 1.58 -14.06
N LEU A 238 -10.27 2.07 -14.29
CA LEU A 238 -11.38 1.93 -13.34
C LEU A 238 -12.22 0.68 -13.59
N ASP A 239 -12.04 0.02 -14.73
CA ASP A 239 -12.78 -1.17 -15.09
C ASP A 239 -12.08 -2.42 -14.54
N PHE A 240 -12.77 -3.10 -13.62
CA PHE A 240 -12.30 -4.31 -12.95
C PHE A 240 -11.89 -5.43 -13.91
N SER A 241 -12.58 -5.57 -15.05
CA SER A 241 -12.31 -6.65 -16.01
C SER A 241 -10.90 -6.60 -16.61
N ASN A 242 -10.21 -5.46 -16.46
CA ASN A 242 -8.86 -5.27 -16.95
C ASN A 242 -7.77 -5.65 -15.93
N TYR A 243 -8.13 -6.14 -14.74
CA TYR A 243 -7.18 -6.42 -13.67
C TYR A 243 -7.15 -7.88 -13.25
N ASP A 244 -5.95 -8.43 -13.18
CA ASP A 244 -5.66 -9.75 -12.61
C ASP A 244 -4.97 -9.60 -11.25
N LEU A 245 -5.29 -10.50 -10.32
CA LEU A 245 -4.61 -10.59 -9.03
C LEU A 245 -3.48 -11.61 -9.13
N SER A 246 -2.23 -11.14 -9.12
CA SER A 246 -1.02 -11.98 -9.14
C SER A 246 -0.42 -12.11 -7.74
N ASP A 247 0.49 -13.08 -7.57
CA ASP A 247 1.26 -13.28 -6.34
C ASP A 247 0.40 -13.42 -5.08
N LEU A 248 -0.83 -13.91 -5.25
CA LEU A 248 -1.79 -14.10 -4.17
C LEU A 248 -1.25 -15.13 -3.17
N GLN A 249 -1.11 -14.69 -1.93
CA GLN A 249 -0.77 -15.51 -0.79
C GLN A 249 -1.86 -15.32 0.26
N SER A 250 -2.29 -16.42 0.86
CA SER A 250 -3.33 -16.43 1.88
C SER A 250 -2.82 -17.16 3.10
N TRP A 251 -3.00 -16.57 4.28
CA TRP A 251 -2.65 -17.19 5.55
C TRP A 251 -3.90 -17.31 6.41
N PRO A 252 -4.26 -18.51 6.89
CA PRO A 252 -5.38 -18.67 7.79
C PRO A 252 -5.11 -17.88 9.07
N LEU A 253 -6.17 -17.31 9.62
CA LEU A 253 -6.13 -16.62 10.90
C LEU A 253 -6.78 -17.50 11.95
N ASP A 254 -6.06 -17.76 13.03
CA ASP A 254 -6.61 -18.45 14.18
C ASP A 254 -7.56 -17.48 14.89
N ILE A 255 -8.88 -17.70 14.75
CA ILE A 255 -9.84 -17.05 15.63
C ILE A 255 -9.82 -17.83 16.93
N GLU A 256 -9.26 -17.24 17.99
CA GLU A 256 -9.62 -17.66 19.34
C GLU A 256 -11.12 -17.41 19.50
N GLU A 257 -11.92 -18.49 19.50
CA GLU A 257 -13.32 -18.42 19.88
C GLU A 257 -13.38 -17.81 21.28
N GLY A 258 -13.73 -16.52 21.35
CA GLY A 258 -13.95 -15.86 22.62
C GLY A 258 -15.03 -16.61 23.37
N ASN A 259 -14.67 -17.18 24.52
CA ASN A 259 -15.62 -17.76 25.47
C ASN A 259 -16.80 -16.80 25.65
N GLU A 260 -17.97 -17.17 25.14
CA GLU A 260 -19.23 -16.60 25.60
C GLU A 260 -19.36 -16.94 27.09
N SER A 261 -19.22 -15.92 27.94
CA SER A 261 -19.44 -15.99 29.40
C SER A 261 -20.75 -15.33 29.78
#